data_AF-A0A971VV11-F1
#
_entry.id   AF-A0A971VV11-F1
#
_cell.length_a   1.000
_cell.length_b   1.000
_cell.length_c   1.000
_cell.angle_alpha   90.00
_cell.angle_beta   90.00
_cell.angle_gamma   90.00
#
_symmetry.space_group_name_H-M   'P 1'
#
loop_
_entity.id
_entity.type
_entity.pdbx_description
1 polymer ?
#
loop_
_entity_poly.entity_id
_entity_poly.type
_entity_poly.pdbx_seq_one_letter_code
_entity_poly.pdbx_strand_id
1 'polypeptide(L)'
;SAGPTSTYRMDIFTPPLLKLGLKGMIGKGRLGPNTLALMQKHGAVYFGAVGGSAVLISKSIKSFEVLAYADLGPEAIHRFVIEDFPAVVAVDAFGGNLYDEGPKLYKQGEM
;
A
#
# COMPACT_ATOMS: atom_id res chain seq x y z
N SER A 1 11.02 5.32 13.14
CA SER A 1 11.01 5.33 11.66
C SER A 1 10.03 4.28 11.18
N ALA A 2 9.12 4.60 10.26
CA ALA A 2 8.08 3.67 9.79
C ALA A 2 7.90 3.82 8.27
N GLY A 3 8.84 3.25 7.51
CA GLY A 3 8.83 3.35 6.05
C GLY A 3 7.96 2.26 5.41
N PRO A 4 7.39 2.52 4.21
CA PRO A 4 6.67 1.50 3.48
C PRO A 4 7.62 0.43 2.95
N THR A 5 7.10 -0.79 2.85
CA THR A 5 7.81 -1.93 2.27
C THR A 5 7.35 -2.19 0.83
N SER A 6 8.16 -2.92 0.06
CA SER A 6 7.85 -3.19 -1.34
C SER A 6 6.70 -4.18 -1.47
N THR A 7 5.60 -3.75 -2.10
CA THR A 7 4.33 -4.48 -2.13
C THR A 7 4.39 -5.80 -2.89
N TYR A 8 5.27 -5.94 -3.88
CA TYR A 8 5.38 -7.18 -4.67
C TYR A 8 5.64 -8.43 -3.80
N ARG A 9 6.26 -8.28 -2.62
CA ARG A 9 6.47 -9.40 -1.69
C ARG A 9 5.18 -9.91 -1.04
N MET A 10 4.15 -9.08 -1.03
CA MET A 10 2.84 -9.39 -0.46
C MET A 10 1.82 -9.87 -1.49
N ASP A 11 2.11 -9.78 -2.79
CA ASP A 11 1.15 -10.11 -3.86
C ASP A 11 0.55 -11.51 -3.78
N ILE A 12 1.30 -12.50 -3.26
CA ILE A 12 0.78 -13.87 -3.09
C ILE A 12 -0.18 -13.99 -1.89
N PHE A 13 -0.05 -13.10 -0.90
CA PHE A 13 -0.84 -13.12 0.34
C PHE A 13 -2.05 -12.19 0.26
N THR A 14 -2.03 -11.17 -0.60
CA THR A 14 -3.14 -10.22 -0.75
C THR A 14 -4.46 -10.85 -1.23
N PRO A 15 -4.48 -11.75 -2.25
CA PRO A 15 -5.71 -12.36 -2.75
C PRO A 15 -6.61 -13.01 -1.69
N PRO A 16 -6.13 -13.88 -0.78
CA PRO A 16 -6.97 -14.42 0.29
C PRO A 16 -7.46 -13.33 1.26
N LEU A 17 -6.63 -12.33 1.57
CA LEU A 17 -7.01 -11.24 2.46
C LEU A 17 -8.13 -10.36 1.88
N LEU A 18 -8.09 -10.07 0.58
CA LEU A 18 -9.17 -9.34 -0.12
C LEU A 18 -10.51 -10.06 -0.02
N LYS A 19 -10.51 -11.39 -0.14
CA LYS A 19 -11.71 -12.23 0.03
C LYS A 19 -12.25 -12.20 1.47
N LEU A 20 -11.36 -12.05 2.45
CA LEU A 20 -11.69 -11.95 3.86
C LEU A 20 -12.08 -10.54 4.32
N GLY A 21 -12.06 -9.55 3.42
CA GLY A 21 -12.54 -8.20 3.69
C GLY A 21 -11.46 -7.13 3.81
N LEU A 22 -10.21 -7.38 3.42
CA LEU A 22 -9.21 -6.32 3.27
C LEU A 22 -9.70 -5.27 2.27
N LYS A 23 -9.74 -3.99 2.69
CA LYS A 23 -10.24 -2.86 1.86
C LYS A 23 -9.18 -1.84 1.49
N GLY A 24 -8.07 -1.80 2.21
CA GLY A 24 -7.04 -0.78 2.03
C GLY A 24 -5.67 -1.37 2.27
N MET A 25 -4.70 -0.95 1.47
CA MET A 25 -3.29 -1.35 1.61
C MET A 25 -2.40 -0.12 1.44
N ILE A 26 -1.31 -0.07 2.19
CA ILE A 26 -0.30 0.99 2.09
C ILE A 26 1.05 0.33 1.81
N GLY A 27 1.78 0.81 0.80
CA GLY A 27 3.09 0.26 0.46
C GLY A 27 3.83 1.09 -0.57
N LYS A 28 4.89 0.53 -1.14
CA LYS A 28 5.61 1.12 -2.28
C LYS A 28 5.75 0.14 -3.44
N GLY A 29 5.66 0.68 -4.65
CA GLY A 29 5.80 -0.09 -5.89
C GLY A 29 4.49 -0.65 -6.41
N ARG A 30 4.60 -1.37 -7.53
CA ARG A 30 3.48 -1.96 -8.28
C ARG A 30 2.91 -3.20 -7.61
N LEU A 31 1.64 -3.44 -7.89
CA LEU A 31 0.91 -4.67 -7.58
C LEU A 31 0.80 -5.54 -8.83
N GLY A 32 0.76 -6.86 -8.64
CA GLY A 32 0.54 -7.81 -9.72
C GLY A 32 -0.88 -7.77 -10.30
N PRO A 33 -1.07 -8.21 -11.55
CA PRO A 33 -2.36 -8.13 -12.27
C PRO A 33 -3.48 -8.89 -11.57
N ASN A 34 -3.17 -10.04 -10.95
CA ASN A 34 -4.15 -10.81 -10.17
C ASN A 34 -4.66 -10.02 -8.96
N THR A 35 -3.75 -9.35 -8.24
CA THR A 35 -4.11 -8.52 -7.09
C THR A 35 -4.96 -7.33 -7.52
N LEU A 36 -4.58 -6.65 -8.61
CA LEU A 36 -5.34 -5.52 -9.16
C LEU A 36 -6.78 -5.92 -9.54
N ALA A 37 -6.95 -7.04 -10.24
CA ALA A 37 -8.27 -7.54 -10.62
C ALA A 37 -9.15 -7.87 -9.39
N LEU A 38 -8.55 -8.47 -8.36
CA LEU A 38 -9.26 -8.76 -7.12
C LEU A 38 -9.58 -7.50 -6.32
N MET A 39 -8.70 -6.50 -6.30
CA MET A 39 -8.98 -5.23 -5.65
C MET A 39 -10.21 -4.56 -6.27
N GLN A 40 -10.30 -4.50 -7.60
CA GLN A 40 -11.47 -3.97 -8.29
C GLN A 40 -12.73 -4.77 -7.94
N LYS A 41 -12.65 -6.11 -7.98
CA LYS A 41 -13.76 -6.99 -7.64
C LYS A 41 -14.26 -6.81 -6.20
N HIS A 42 -13.35 -6.60 -5.25
CA HIS A 42 -13.66 -6.51 -3.82
C HIS A 42 -13.80 -5.06 -3.32
N GLY A 43 -13.66 -4.06 -4.20
CA GLY A 43 -13.75 -2.64 -3.86
C GLY A 43 -12.66 -2.21 -2.88
N ALA A 44 -11.40 -2.54 -3.17
CA ALA A 44 -10.24 -2.20 -2.35
C ALA A 44 -9.36 -1.13 -3.00
N VAL A 45 -8.68 -0.34 -2.17
CA VAL A 45 -7.82 0.78 -2.58
C VAL A 45 -6.38 0.53 -2.17
N TYR A 46 -5.42 0.92 -3.01
CA TYR A 46 -4.00 0.90 -2.66
C TYR A 46 -3.42 2.31 -2.61
N PHE A 47 -2.81 2.61 -1.47
CA PHE A 47 -2.14 3.85 -1.19
C PHE A 47 -0.63 3.69 -1.40
N GLY A 48 -0.08 4.45 -2.34
CA GLY A 48 1.35 4.57 -2.53
C GLY A 48 1.92 5.55 -1.50
N ALA A 49 2.79 5.06 -0.62
CA ALA A 49 3.58 5.88 0.29
C ALA A 49 4.99 6.10 -0.27
N VAL A 50 5.55 7.28 -0.02
CA VAL A 50 6.86 7.66 -0.57
C VAL A 50 7.99 6.88 0.15
N GLY A 51 8.74 6.10 -0.63
CA GLY A 51 9.92 5.39 -0.12
C GLY A 51 11.02 6.36 0.28
N GLY A 52 11.73 6.06 1.38
CA GLY A 52 12.78 6.94 1.91
C GLY A 52 12.27 8.03 2.86
N SER A 53 10.95 8.26 2.93
CA SER A 53 10.33 9.27 3.81
C SER A 53 9.96 8.74 5.20
N ALA A 54 10.67 7.72 5.70
CA ALA A 54 10.27 6.97 6.88
C ALA A 54 10.27 7.80 8.19
N VAL A 55 11.11 8.84 8.27
CA VAL A 55 11.10 9.81 9.38
C VAL A 55 9.86 10.69 9.32
N LEU A 56 9.52 11.21 8.14
CA LEU A 56 8.33 12.04 7.93
C LEU A 56 7.06 11.25 8.26
N ILE A 57 6.93 10.04 7.72
CA ILE A 57 5.80 9.15 7.98
C ILE A 57 5.67 8.84 9.47
N SER A 58 6.78 8.66 10.19
CA SER A 58 6.70 8.38 11.63
C SER A 58 6.14 9.54 12.46
N LYS A 59 6.10 10.78 11.93
CA LYS A 59 5.45 11.92 12.60
C LYS A 59 3.92 11.83 12.56
N SER A 60 3.37 11.09 11.60
CA SER A 60 1.93 10.85 11.48
C SER A 60 1.43 9.77 12.46
N ILE A 61 2.31 9.05 13.15
CA ILE A 61 1.95 7.98 14.09
C ILE A 61 1.72 8.59 15.48
N LYS A 62 0.50 8.47 15.98
CA LYS A 62 0.09 8.96 17.31
C LYS A 62 0.30 7.92 18.40
N SER A 63 0.05 6.66 18.08
CA SER A 63 0.36 5.52 18.95
C SER A 63 0.49 4.24 18.14
N PHE A 64 1.11 3.23 18.75
CA PHE A 64 1.14 1.89 18.21
C PHE A 64 1.16 0.84 19.32
N GLU A 65 0.58 -0.33 19.05
CA GLU A 65 0.62 -1.50 19.94
C GLU A 65 0.93 -2.76 19.13
N VAL A 66 1.64 -3.70 19.72
CA VAL A 66 1.87 -5.03 19.13
C VAL A 66 0.66 -5.91 19.45
N LEU A 67 -0.02 -6.41 18.43
CA LEU A 67 -1.20 -7.26 18.58
C LEU A 67 -0.88 -8.76 18.55
N ALA A 68 0.12 -9.16 17.76
CA ALA A 68 0.48 -10.58 17.61
C ALA A 68 1.94 -10.74 17.19
N TYR A 69 2.53 -11.89 17.54
CA TYR A 69 3.88 -12.31 17.16
C TYR A 69 4.98 -11.34 17.61
N ALA A 70 4.96 -10.95 18.89
CA ALA A 70 5.89 -9.97 19.45
C ALA A 70 7.37 -10.37 19.33
N ASP A 71 7.64 -11.67 19.26
CA ASP A 71 8.96 -12.26 19.01
C ASP A 71 9.54 -11.91 17.63
N LEU A 72 8.70 -11.54 16.66
CA LEU A 72 9.14 -11.11 15.32
C LEU A 72 9.62 -9.65 15.27
N GLY A 73 9.55 -8.92 16.39
CA GLY A 73 10.04 -7.55 16.49
C GLY A 73 9.41 -6.63 15.44
N PRO A 74 10.18 -5.97 14.55
CA PRO A 74 9.64 -5.08 13.52
C PRO A 74 8.63 -5.72 12.55
N GLU A 75 8.66 -7.05 12.38
CA GLU A 75 7.75 -7.80 11.50
C GLU A 75 6.48 -8.28 12.21
N ALA A 76 6.32 -7.98 13.51
CA ALA A 76 5.11 -8.30 14.27
C ALA A 76 3.87 -7.61 13.68
N ILE A 77 2.68 -8.10 14.04
CA ILE A 77 1.44 -7.41 13.67
C ILE A 77 1.24 -6.24 14.63
N HIS A 78 1.26 -5.04 14.08
CA HIS A 78 1.10 -3.80 14.83
C HIS A 78 -0.23 -3.15 14.49
N ARG A 79 -0.86 -2.55 15.50
CA ARG A 79 -1.95 -1.60 15.31
C ARG A 79 -1.40 -0.19 15.47
N PHE A 80 -1.69 0.68 14.51
CA PHE A 80 -1.28 2.08 14.55
C PHE A 80 -2.50 2.98 14.64
N VAL A 81 -2.41 4.03 15.44
CA VAL A 81 -3.28 5.21 15.32
C VAL A 81 -2.48 6.27 14.58
N ILE A 82 -3.00 6.71 13.44
CA ILE A 82 -2.34 7.67 12.55
C ILE A 82 -3.22 8.90 12.30
N GLU A 83 -2.58 10.04 12.07
CA GLU A 83 -3.20 11.31 11.69
C GLU A 83 -2.35 11.95 10.60
N ASP A 84 -2.99 12.55 9.59
CA ASP A 84 -2.30 13.22 8.47
C ASP A 84 -1.22 12.33 7.83
N PHE A 85 -1.56 11.06 7.54
CA PHE A 85 -0.63 10.12 6.93
C PHE A 85 -0.40 10.48 5.45
N PRO A 86 0.84 10.81 5.03
CA PRO A 86 1.10 11.22 3.66
C PRO A 86 1.09 10.00 2.72
N ALA A 87 0.04 9.89 1.91
CA ALA A 87 -0.04 8.88 0.86
C ALA A 87 -0.88 9.35 -0.33
N VAL A 88 -0.75 8.66 -1.46
CA VAL A 88 -1.50 8.92 -2.68
C VAL A 88 -2.31 7.68 -3.02
N VAL A 89 -3.57 7.84 -3.46
CA VAL A 89 -4.34 6.74 -4.06
C VAL A 89 -3.65 6.36 -5.38
N ALA A 90 -2.87 5.27 -5.35
CA ALA A 90 -2.09 4.82 -6.49
C ALA A 90 -2.88 3.84 -7.37
N VAL A 91 -3.77 3.06 -6.75
CA VAL A 91 -4.77 2.24 -7.43
C VAL A 91 -6.11 2.44 -6.74
N ASP A 92 -7.14 2.81 -7.49
CA ASP A 92 -8.49 2.99 -6.96
C ASP A 92 -9.31 1.68 -7.00
N ALA A 93 -10.50 1.71 -6.43
CA ALA A 93 -11.41 0.56 -6.39
C ALA A 93 -12.11 0.27 -7.72
N PHE A 94 -11.95 1.13 -8.73
CA PHE A 94 -12.64 1.07 -10.03
C PHE A 94 -11.73 0.60 -11.16
N GLY A 95 -10.44 0.40 -10.89
CA GLY A 95 -9.45 -0.10 -11.84
C GLY A 95 -8.46 0.96 -12.34
N GLY A 96 -8.57 2.21 -11.86
CA GLY A 96 -7.58 3.25 -12.12
C GLY A 96 -6.24 2.90 -11.51
N ASN A 97 -5.15 3.09 -12.25
CA ASN A 97 -3.80 2.73 -11.83
C ASN A 97 -2.76 3.75 -12.29
N LEU A 98 -2.30 4.58 -11.35
CA LEU A 98 -1.31 5.63 -11.60
C LEU A 98 0.04 5.08 -12.06
N TYR A 99 0.40 3.85 -11.71
CA TYR A 99 1.65 3.26 -12.19
C TYR A 99 1.63 2.99 -13.70
N ASP A 100 0.45 2.81 -14.29
CA ASP A 100 0.28 2.53 -15.71
C ASP A 100 -0.14 3.78 -16.48
N GLU A 101 -1.01 4.60 -15.92
CA GLU A 101 -1.49 5.84 -16.53
C GLU A 101 -0.45 6.96 -16.49
N GLY A 102 0.22 7.14 -15.35
CA GLY A 102 1.20 8.21 -15.15
C GLY A 102 2.31 8.21 -16.21
N PRO A 103 3.03 7.10 -16.42
CA PRO A 103 4.07 7.03 -17.45
C PRO A 103 3.56 7.26 -18.88
N LYS A 104 2.31 6.92 -19.19
CA LYS A 104 1.74 7.12 -20.54
C LYS A 104 1.64 8.60 -20.90
N LEU A 105 1.35 9.46 -19.93
CA LEU A 105 1.23 10.91 -20.15
C LEU A 105 2.53 11.56 -20.64
N TYR A 106 3.68 11.04 -20.20
CA TYR A 106 4.99 11.64 -20.49
C TYR A 106 5.74 10.93 -21.62
N LYS A 107 5.33 9.72 -22.00
CA LYS A 107 5.90 9.01 -23.16
C LYS A 107 5.43 9.54 -24.52
N GLN A 108 4.41 10.40 -24.56
CA GLN A 108 3.87 10.96 -25.80
C GLN A 108 4.69 12.13 -26.36
N GLY A 109 5.80 12.52 -25.71
CA GLY A 109 6.70 13.60 -26.16
C GLY A 109 7.84 13.17 -27.10
N GLU A 110 7.85 11.93 -27.60
CA GLU A 110 8.90 11.41 -28.50
C GLU A 110 8.35 11.02 -29.90
N MET A 111 7.54 11.89 -30.52
CA MET A 111 7.19 11.80 -31.96
C MET A 111 7.49 13.11 -32.68
#